data_AF-A0A967BJK0-F1
#
_entry.id   AF-A0A967BJK0-F1
#
_cell.length_a   1.000
_cell.length_b   1.000
_cell.length_c   1.000
_cell.angle_alpha   90.00
_cell.angle_beta   90.00
_cell.angle_gamma   90.00
#
_symmetry.space_group_name_H-M   'P 1'
#
loop_
_entity.id
_entity.type
_entity.pdbx_description
1 polymer ?
#
loop_
_entity_poly.entity_id
_entity_poly.type
_entity_poly.pdbx_seq_one_letter_code
_entity_poly.pdbx_strand_id
1 'polypeptide(L)'
;MKRINLFALVILFGTVVMSFSQQRTELKDKRTFNSKTFVNSDNSYTTVITGGLVHYLDSKGEFLEIDRNIVLSPTEYDYEVTQGFYHAYFKSDLSEPGAIAFETTGGGGFTAQLSGLGYMDQAGKKYEIIYQPRLVQPVVNQNTIIYPNIFPGIDVKFAYCDTKLKEELFIHPTARKSLQAPKSFKKPYLVAIYQLEMNMPTTKPFAKAKKIDKDNYEGEERITFRDIKGSTSFYFPVDFAYLVSGGDSLTVDYNRTMRKWFLKKNDKQLLLTGVPDDWFQTLPAGTVVLDPQVSVDAQLNLSKDTNICGYTGSTYQYRSYGVSSRILMESANKWRGLVYFDLSWLPLDVTVQAADLYFYVYDSAHDGPGSIYAYKADRYWKEGTGSGATNSETYSGASWRERFYGDNLNDGNNPWNEADADWATVGGDYSGLMAQANVTGTGAFSLDILQTVQDWVTDANSNYGVLLKTDESASPSYNVWVRSSNYSTTPSQRPRLELTYTFETTSIYYVRDAAGQVIATYRR
;
A
#
# COMPACT_ATOMS: atom_id res chain seq x y z
N MET A 1 33.94 -51.37 -38.78
CA MET A 1 34.93 -50.28 -38.90
C MET A 1 34.21 -48.99 -39.24
N LYS A 2 33.85 -48.18 -38.24
CA LYS A 2 33.37 -46.80 -38.43
C LYS A 2 34.36 -45.89 -37.73
N ARG A 3 34.83 -44.89 -38.48
CA ARG A 3 35.89 -43.95 -38.10
C ARG A 3 35.47 -43.10 -36.91
N ILE A 4 36.34 -43.02 -35.92
CA ILE A 4 36.33 -42.06 -34.82
C ILE A 4 36.91 -40.75 -35.39
N ASN A 5 36.13 -39.67 -35.39
CA ASN A 5 36.66 -38.32 -35.57
C ASN A 5 36.57 -37.60 -34.23
N LEU A 6 37.74 -37.35 -33.68
CA LEU A 6 38.03 -36.58 -32.49
C LEU A 6 37.85 -35.09 -32.83
N PHE A 7 36.91 -34.39 -32.19
CA PHE A 7 36.92 -32.93 -32.11
C PHE A 7 37.06 -32.53 -30.65
N ALA A 8 38.16 -31.84 -30.37
CA ALA A 8 38.52 -31.31 -29.07
C ALA A 8 37.49 -30.26 -28.63
N LEU A 9 36.87 -30.50 -27.47
CA LEU A 9 36.06 -29.49 -26.78
C LEU A 9 36.98 -28.73 -25.83
N VAL A 10 37.21 -27.46 -26.14
CA VAL A 10 37.83 -26.48 -25.25
C VAL A 10 36.88 -26.27 -24.07
N ILE A 11 37.32 -26.62 -22.86
CA ILE A 11 36.59 -26.40 -21.61
C ILE A 11 36.71 -24.91 -21.27
N LEU A 12 35.65 -24.14 -21.53
CA LEU A 12 35.43 -22.87 -20.84
C LEU A 12 34.61 -23.17 -19.58
N PHE A 13 35.17 -22.88 -18.41
CA PHE A 13 34.45 -22.89 -17.13
C PHE A 13 33.37 -21.79 -17.16
N GLY A 14 32.17 -22.15 -17.59
CA GLY A 14 30.96 -21.37 -17.38
C GLY A 14 30.04 -22.18 -16.47
N THR A 15 29.84 -21.71 -15.24
CA THR A 15 28.87 -22.27 -14.30
C THR A 15 27.48 -22.18 -14.93
N VAL A 16 27.00 -23.29 -15.50
CA VAL A 16 25.60 -23.41 -15.90
C VAL A 16 24.82 -23.66 -14.62
N VAL A 17 24.20 -22.60 -14.08
CA VAL A 17 23.15 -22.76 -13.07
C VAL A 17 21.95 -23.35 -13.80
N MET A 18 21.84 -24.68 -13.83
CA MET A 18 20.59 -25.33 -14.18
C MET A 18 19.59 -25.04 -13.06
N SER A 19 18.67 -24.10 -13.29
CA SER A 19 17.49 -23.95 -12.44
C SER A 19 16.59 -25.15 -12.66
N PHE A 20 16.73 -26.17 -11.82
CA PHE A 20 15.64 -27.12 -11.61
C PHE A 20 14.52 -26.32 -10.95
N SER A 21 13.44 -26.07 -11.69
CA SER A 21 12.17 -25.68 -11.06
C SER A 21 11.79 -26.85 -10.15
N GLN A 22 12.02 -26.67 -8.84
CA GLN A 22 11.69 -27.68 -7.85
C GLN A 22 10.17 -27.84 -7.89
N GLN A 23 9.70 -29.04 -8.23
CA GLN A 23 8.29 -29.36 -8.27
C GLN A 23 7.75 -29.30 -6.83
N ARG A 24 7.10 -28.17 -6.49
CA ARG A 24 6.50 -27.93 -5.19
C ARG A 24 4.98 -27.94 -5.30
N THR A 25 4.30 -28.47 -4.28
CA THR A 25 2.82 -28.55 -4.24
C THR A 25 2.30 -27.55 -3.21
N GLU A 26 1.36 -26.68 -3.60
CA GLU A 26 0.77 -25.70 -2.68
C GLU A 26 -0.13 -26.38 -1.63
N LEU A 27 0.05 -25.99 -0.36
CA LEU A 27 -0.80 -26.37 0.76
C LEU A 27 -1.85 -25.28 1.00
N LYS A 28 -3.01 -25.40 0.36
CA LYS A 28 -4.05 -24.35 0.40
C LYS A 28 -4.64 -24.12 1.80
N ASP A 29 -4.62 -25.12 2.67
CA ASP A 29 -5.03 -25.01 4.08
C ASP A 29 -4.06 -24.17 4.93
N LYS A 30 -2.88 -23.86 4.38
CA LYS A 30 -1.84 -23.01 5.00
C LYS A 30 -1.79 -21.60 4.39
N ARG A 31 -2.77 -21.21 3.56
CA ARG A 31 -2.86 -19.84 3.05
C ARG A 31 -3.10 -18.87 4.20
N THR A 32 -2.44 -17.72 4.13
CA THR A 32 -2.81 -16.52 4.90
C THR A 32 -3.18 -15.41 3.93
N PHE A 33 -3.59 -14.25 4.43
CA PHE A 33 -3.88 -13.10 3.58
C PHE A 33 -2.70 -12.64 2.70
N ASN A 34 -1.46 -12.89 3.13
CA ASN A 34 -0.25 -12.44 2.43
C ASN A 34 0.79 -13.55 2.21
N SER A 35 0.44 -14.84 2.36
CA SER A 35 1.40 -15.92 2.11
C SER A 35 0.83 -17.16 1.43
N LYS A 36 1.72 -17.86 0.70
CA LYS A 36 1.50 -19.18 0.11
C LYS A 36 2.56 -20.14 0.65
N THR A 37 2.13 -21.30 1.13
CA THR A 37 3.02 -22.36 1.64
C THR A 37 2.98 -23.56 0.70
N PHE A 38 4.13 -24.16 0.46
CA PHE A 38 4.33 -25.29 -0.44
C PHE A 38 5.06 -26.41 0.29
N VAL A 39 4.76 -27.66 -0.06
CA VAL A 39 5.60 -28.81 0.26
C VAL A 39 6.53 -29.11 -0.91
N ASN A 40 7.81 -29.27 -0.61
CA ASN A 40 8.87 -29.55 -1.57
C ASN A 40 9.07 -31.07 -1.72
N SER A 41 9.79 -31.47 -2.76
CA SER A 41 10.07 -32.90 -3.06
C SER A 41 10.86 -33.62 -1.97
N ASP A 42 11.58 -32.88 -1.12
CA ASP A 42 12.38 -33.38 0.00
C ASP A 42 11.62 -33.32 1.35
N ASN A 43 10.31 -33.05 1.32
CA ASN A 43 9.43 -32.82 2.47
C ASN A 43 9.78 -31.58 3.32
N SER A 44 10.68 -30.71 2.87
CA SER A 44 10.76 -29.35 3.40
C SER A 44 9.53 -28.55 2.96
N TYR A 45 9.30 -27.43 3.64
CA TYR A 45 8.24 -26.49 3.34
C TYR A 45 8.87 -25.20 2.83
N THR A 46 8.27 -24.59 1.80
CA THR A 46 8.61 -23.22 1.40
C THR A 46 7.40 -22.33 1.63
N THR A 47 7.55 -21.22 2.35
CA THR A 47 6.53 -20.18 2.42
C THR A 47 7.04 -18.89 1.80
N VAL A 48 6.21 -18.33 0.92
CA VAL A 48 6.41 -17.01 0.31
C VAL A 48 5.48 -16.03 1.01
N ILE A 49 6.03 -15.06 1.74
CA ILE A 49 5.31 -13.99 2.43
C ILE A 49 5.48 -12.70 1.63
N THR A 50 4.40 -12.13 1.13
CA THR A 50 4.42 -10.89 0.35
C THR A 50 4.16 -9.67 1.22
N GLY A 51 4.74 -8.53 0.84
CA GLY A 51 4.54 -7.26 1.50
C GLY A 51 3.10 -6.74 1.42
N GLY A 52 2.36 -7.14 0.38
CA GLY A 52 0.93 -6.86 0.24
C GLY A 52 0.08 -8.13 0.24
N LEU A 53 -1.22 -7.98 0.04
CA LEU A 53 -2.17 -9.08 0.12
C LEU A 53 -2.11 -9.97 -1.12
N VAL A 54 -2.28 -11.28 -0.96
CA VAL A 54 -2.41 -12.26 -2.07
C VAL A 54 -3.71 -13.04 -2.01
N HIS A 55 -4.33 -13.13 -0.84
CA HIS A 55 -5.61 -13.81 -0.66
C HIS A 55 -6.63 -12.92 0.04
N TYR A 56 -7.91 -13.23 -0.18
CA TYR A 56 -9.05 -12.72 0.57
C TYR A 56 -9.89 -13.89 1.06
N LEU A 57 -10.72 -13.66 2.08
CA LEU A 57 -11.71 -14.66 2.55
C LEU A 57 -13.02 -14.47 1.80
N ASP A 58 -13.54 -15.56 1.25
CA ASP A 58 -14.89 -15.57 0.70
C ASP A 58 -15.97 -15.63 1.81
N SER A 59 -17.24 -15.66 1.43
CA SER A 59 -18.37 -15.72 2.36
C SER A 59 -18.46 -17.03 3.17
N LYS A 60 -17.71 -18.07 2.78
CA LYS A 60 -17.60 -19.34 3.50
C LYS A 60 -16.38 -19.39 4.40
N GLY A 61 -15.53 -18.37 4.38
CA GLY A 61 -14.27 -18.32 5.12
C GLY A 61 -13.13 -19.08 4.44
N GLU A 62 -13.21 -19.32 3.12
CA GLU A 62 -12.15 -19.94 2.34
C GLU A 62 -11.21 -18.88 1.74
N PHE A 63 -9.89 -19.14 1.77
CA PHE A 63 -8.90 -18.27 1.14
C PHE A 63 -8.88 -18.45 -0.38
N LEU A 64 -9.30 -17.41 -1.09
CA LEU A 64 -9.23 -17.29 -2.54
C LEU A 64 -8.13 -16.31 -2.95
N GLU A 65 -7.58 -16.47 -4.16
CA GLU A 65 -6.58 -15.55 -4.68
C GLU A 65 -7.20 -14.20 -5.04
N ILE A 66 -6.51 -13.11 -4.74
CA ILE A 66 -6.92 -11.78 -5.18
C ILE A 66 -6.58 -11.63 -6.66
N ASP A 67 -7.59 -11.42 -7.49
CA ASP A 67 -7.44 -10.92 -8.85
C ASP A 67 -7.84 -9.45 -8.89
N ARG A 68 -6.89 -8.61 -9.32
CA ARG A 68 -7.05 -7.16 -9.37
C ARG A 68 -7.45 -6.68 -10.76
N ASN A 69 -7.44 -7.56 -11.75
CA ASN A 69 -7.72 -7.17 -13.12
C ASN A 69 -9.17 -6.73 -13.24
N ILE A 70 -9.37 -5.56 -13.83
CA ILE A 70 -10.66 -5.11 -14.28
C ILE A 70 -11.01 -5.93 -15.52
N VAL A 71 -12.10 -6.67 -15.43
CA VAL A 71 -12.61 -7.55 -16.50
C VAL A 71 -13.98 -7.08 -16.96
N LEU A 72 -14.47 -7.60 -18.08
CA LEU A 72 -15.85 -7.36 -18.50
C LEU A 72 -16.84 -7.96 -17.49
N SER A 73 -17.87 -7.20 -17.13
CA SER A 73 -18.90 -7.66 -16.20
C SER A 73 -20.03 -8.39 -16.93
N PRO A 74 -20.56 -9.50 -16.37
CA PRO A 74 -21.76 -10.16 -16.87
C PRO A 74 -23.07 -9.57 -16.31
N THR A 75 -23.00 -8.47 -15.58
CA THR A 75 -24.13 -7.82 -14.89
C THR A 75 -24.63 -6.59 -15.67
N GLU A 76 -25.38 -5.69 -15.03
CA GLU A 76 -25.75 -4.39 -15.58
C GLU A 76 -24.58 -3.37 -15.71
N TYR A 77 -23.40 -3.72 -15.19
CA TYR A 77 -22.16 -2.97 -15.36
C TYR A 77 -21.40 -3.46 -16.61
N ASP A 78 -20.47 -2.64 -17.11
CA ASP A 78 -19.62 -3.03 -18.23
C ASP A 78 -18.32 -3.70 -17.77
N TYR A 79 -17.82 -3.30 -16.58
CA TYR A 79 -16.58 -3.79 -16.02
C TYR A 79 -16.69 -4.08 -14.53
N GLU A 80 -15.93 -5.06 -14.05
CA GLU A 80 -15.91 -5.43 -12.64
C GLU A 80 -14.54 -5.92 -12.14
N VAL A 81 -14.39 -5.90 -10.82
CA VAL A 81 -13.40 -6.66 -10.06
C VAL A 81 -14.14 -7.26 -8.86
N THR A 82 -14.17 -8.59 -8.76
CA THR A 82 -14.93 -9.32 -7.73
C THR A 82 -14.08 -10.26 -6.87
N GLN A 83 -12.79 -10.42 -7.18
CA GLN A 83 -11.88 -11.29 -6.43
C GLN A 83 -10.97 -10.48 -5.51
N GLY A 84 -11.52 -10.00 -4.39
CA GLY A 84 -10.76 -9.26 -3.38
C GLY A 84 -11.59 -8.86 -2.16
N PHE A 85 -11.08 -7.93 -1.35
CA PHE A 85 -11.74 -7.50 -0.11
C PHE A 85 -12.99 -6.65 -0.31
N TYR A 86 -13.18 -6.17 -1.53
CA TYR A 86 -14.35 -5.45 -1.98
C TYR A 86 -14.52 -5.70 -3.48
N HIS A 87 -15.75 -5.58 -3.94
CA HIS A 87 -16.08 -5.58 -5.36
C HIS A 87 -16.15 -4.13 -5.84
N ALA A 88 -15.68 -3.91 -7.07
CA ALA A 88 -15.82 -2.64 -7.77
C ALA A 88 -16.45 -2.89 -9.13
N TYR A 89 -17.42 -2.07 -9.50
CA TYR A 89 -18.08 -2.15 -10.79
C TYR A 89 -18.12 -0.80 -11.46
N PHE A 90 -18.03 -0.80 -12.79
CA PHE A 90 -17.97 0.40 -13.60
C PHE A 90 -18.81 0.26 -14.85
N LYS A 91 -19.58 1.30 -15.17
CA LYS A 91 -20.16 1.51 -16.50
C LYS A 91 -19.22 2.31 -17.39
N SER A 92 -19.39 2.20 -18.69
CA SER A 92 -18.66 2.97 -19.70
C SER A 92 -19.06 4.44 -19.70
N ASP A 93 -20.30 4.73 -19.30
CA ASP A 93 -20.78 6.09 -19.07
C ASP A 93 -20.87 6.39 -17.57
N LEU A 94 -19.90 7.15 -17.04
CA LEU A 94 -19.90 7.56 -15.63
C LEU A 94 -21.03 8.55 -15.27
N SER A 95 -21.70 9.11 -16.28
CA SER A 95 -22.84 9.99 -16.10
C SER A 95 -24.14 9.25 -15.79
N GLU A 96 -24.17 7.91 -15.92
CA GLU A 96 -25.35 7.13 -15.59
C GLU A 96 -25.56 6.99 -14.07
N PRO A 97 -26.82 6.89 -13.60
CA PRO A 97 -27.12 6.55 -12.21
C PRO A 97 -26.43 5.24 -11.81
N GLY A 98 -25.71 5.29 -10.69
CA GLY A 98 -24.98 4.15 -10.14
C GLY A 98 -23.86 3.63 -11.04
N ALA A 99 -23.29 4.44 -11.93
CA ALA A 99 -22.24 4.02 -12.86
C ALA A 99 -20.98 3.45 -12.19
N ILE A 100 -20.73 3.77 -10.93
CA ILE A 100 -19.65 3.20 -10.13
C ILE A 100 -20.30 2.52 -8.93
N ALA A 101 -19.94 1.28 -8.63
CA ALA A 101 -20.33 0.64 -7.39
C ALA A 101 -19.11 0.14 -6.62
N PHE A 102 -19.13 0.34 -5.31
CA PHE A 102 -18.17 -0.17 -4.36
C PHE A 102 -18.91 -1.00 -3.33
N GLU A 103 -18.57 -2.28 -3.22
CA GLU A 103 -19.24 -3.22 -2.33
C GLU A 103 -18.23 -3.98 -1.49
N THR A 104 -18.30 -3.86 -0.17
CA THR A 104 -17.50 -4.66 0.75
C THR A 104 -18.06 -6.09 0.83
N THR A 105 -17.19 -7.07 1.07
CA THR A 105 -17.62 -8.47 1.29
C THR A 105 -18.54 -8.64 2.51
N GLY A 106 -18.50 -7.70 3.46
CA GLY A 106 -19.42 -7.61 4.60
C GLY A 106 -20.79 -7.02 4.29
N GLY A 107 -21.11 -6.74 3.02
CA GLY A 107 -22.42 -6.27 2.56
C GLY A 107 -22.67 -4.76 2.69
N GLY A 108 -21.65 -3.97 3.05
CA GLY A 108 -21.71 -2.50 2.99
C GLY A 108 -21.19 -1.95 1.67
N GLY A 109 -21.62 -0.76 1.27
CA GLY A 109 -21.16 -0.15 0.03
C GLY A 109 -21.95 1.08 -0.40
N PHE A 110 -21.66 1.57 -1.60
CA PHE A 110 -22.41 2.63 -2.24
C PHE A 110 -22.34 2.49 -3.76
N THR A 111 -23.31 3.09 -4.45
CA THR A 111 -23.17 3.45 -5.86
C THR A 111 -22.95 4.96 -6.00
N ALA A 112 -22.27 5.33 -7.08
CA ALA A 112 -21.97 6.71 -7.42
C ALA A 112 -22.21 6.97 -8.91
N GLN A 113 -22.67 8.18 -9.19
CA GLN A 113 -22.77 8.75 -10.53
C GLN A 113 -21.91 10.01 -10.55
N LEU A 114 -20.97 10.11 -11.49
CA LEU A 114 -20.21 11.34 -11.71
C LEU A 114 -21.15 12.36 -12.34
N SER A 115 -21.58 13.35 -11.56
CA SER A 115 -22.57 14.35 -11.98
C SER A 115 -21.94 15.59 -12.62
N GLY A 116 -20.64 15.81 -12.42
CA GLY A 116 -19.92 16.89 -13.07
C GLY A 116 -18.66 17.34 -12.35
N LEU A 117 -17.97 18.28 -12.98
CA LEU A 117 -16.89 19.07 -12.40
C LEU A 117 -17.36 20.51 -12.28
N GLY A 118 -17.08 21.17 -11.16
CA GLY A 118 -17.50 22.55 -10.96
C GLY A 118 -16.94 23.19 -9.71
N TYR A 119 -17.68 24.16 -9.18
CA TYR A 119 -17.26 24.94 -8.03
C TYR A 119 -18.23 24.85 -6.87
N MET A 120 -17.71 24.75 -5.65
CA MET A 120 -18.46 24.91 -4.40
C MET A 120 -18.05 26.23 -3.74
N ASP A 121 -19.00 27.13 -3.50
CA ASP A 121 -18.80 28.31 -2.66
C ASP A 121 -19.00 27.91 -1.20
N GLN A 122 -17.90 27.72 -0.48
CA GLN A 122 -17.96 27.32 0.92
C GLN A 122 -18.72 28.34 1.78
N ALA A 123 -18.47 29.64 1.57
CA ALA A 123 -19.12 30.68 2.37
C ALA A 123 -20.58 30.92 1.93
N GLY A 124 -20.85 30.79 0.63
CA GLY A 124 -22.19 30.94 0.06
C GLY A 124 -23.09 29.69 0.17
N LYS A 125 -22.53 28.54 0.57
CA LYS A 125 -23.22 27.23 0.68
C LYS A 125 -23.98 26.83 -0.60
N LYS A 126 -23.38 27.09 -1.76
CA LYS A 126 -23.94 26.77 -3.07
C LYS A 126 -22.86 26.18 -3.97
N TYR A 127 -23.26 25.36 -4.93
CA TYR A 127 -22.35 24.85 -5.95
C TYR A 127 -22.90 25.08 -7.35
N GLU A 128 -22.02 25.07 -8.34
CA GLU A 128 -22.32 25.21 -9.75
C GLU A 128 -21.50 24.19 -10.55
N ILE A 129 -22.15 23.46 -11.45
CA ILE A 129 -21.48 22.51 -12.37
C ILE A 129 -21.02 23.29 -13.59
N ILE A 130 -19.74 23.18 -13.94
CA ILE A 130 -19.15 23.83 -15.12
C ILE A 130 -19.04 22.85 -16.28
N TYR A 131 -18.66 21.59 -16.00
CA TYR A 131 -18.63 20.52 -16.99
C TYR A 131 -19.52 19.36 -16.57
N GLN A 132 -20.34 18.93 -17.53
CA GLN A 132 -21.01 17.64 -17.48
C GLN A 132 -20.06 16.57 -18.06
N PRO A 133 -20.08 15.34 -17.50
CA PRO A 133 -19.30 14.24 -18.07
C PRO A 133 -19.77 13.94 -19.49
N ARG A 134 -18.83 13.54 -20.34
CA ARG A 134 -19.09 13.10 -21.71
C ARG A 134 -19.03 11.59 -21.79
N LEU A 135 -19.86 11.00 -22.63
CA LEU A 135 -19.68 9.61 -23.03
C LEU A 135 -18.33 9.47 -23.76
N VAL A 136 -17.47 8.62 -23.23
CA VAL A 136 -16.14 8.32 -23.78
C VAL A 136 -15.91 6.82 -23.74
N GLN A 137 -15.06 6.30 -24.61
CA GLN A 137 -14.66 4.90 -24.55
C GLN A 137 -13.62 4.72 -23.43
N PRO A 138 -13.91 3.95 -22.38
CA PRO A 138 -12.92 3.69 -21.35
C PRO A 138 -11.80 2.79 -21.87
N VAL A 139 -10.60 2.99 -21.32
CA VAL A 139 -9.40 2.20 -21.60
C VAL A 139 -9.05 1.40 -20.35
N VAL A 140 -9.19 0.08 -20.42
CA VAL A 140 -8.82 -0.84 -19.34
C VAL A 140 -7.39 -1.34 -19.55
N ASN A 141 -6.60 -1.32 -18.49
CA ASN A 141 -5.29 -1.94 -18.43
C ASN A 141 -5.06 -2.54 -17.03
N GLN A 142 -5.10 -3.87 -16.95
CA GLN A 142 -4.95 -4.62 -15.70
C GLN A 142 -5.92 -4.10 -14.63
N ASN A 143 -5.41 -3.55 -13.53
CA ASN A 143 -6.20 -3.04 -12.41
C ASN A 143 -6.65 -1.59 -12.58
N THR A 144 -6.51 -1.01 -13.78
CA THR A 144 -6.85 0.39 -14.04
C THR A 144 -7.84 0.53 -15.18
N ILE A 145 -8.75 1.51 -15.04
CA ILE A 145 -9.70 1.93 -16.08
C ILE A 145 -9.65 3.45 -16.19
N ILE A 146 -9.44 3.95 -17.40
CA ILE A 146 -9.30 5.38 -17.69
C ILE A 146 -10.44 5.82 -18.59
N TYR A 147 -11.11 6.91 -18.23
CA TYR A 147 -12.12 7.62 -19.01
C TYR A 147 -11.48 8.89 -19.59
N PRO A 148 -10.86 8.79 -20.77
CA PRO A 148 -10.05 9.88 -21.31
C PRO A 148 -10.94 11.04 -21.75
N ASN A 149 -10.54 12.27 -21.43
CA ASN A 149 -11.21 13.50 -21.84
C ASN A 149 -12.72 13.53 -21.52
N ILE A 150 -13.11 12.86 -20.43
CA ILE A 150 -14.49 12.81 -19.94
C ILE A 150 -15.01 14.21 -19.60
N PHE A 151 -14.12 15.10 -19.16
CA PHE A 151 -14.31 16.55 -19.27
C PHE A 151 -13.25 17.14 -20.22
N PRO A 152 -13.46 18.33 -20.81
CA PRO A 152 -12.49 18.95 -21.72
C PRO A 152 -11.08 19.05 -21.12
N GLY A 153 -10.13 18.26 -21.63
CA GLY A 153 -8.74 18.20 -21.17
C GLY A 153 -8.55 17.58 -19.78
N ILE A 154 -9.50 16.77 -19.32
CA ILE A 154 -9.45 16.11 -18.01
C ILE A 154 -9.81 14.63 -18.15
N ASP A 155 -8.94 13.77 -17.65
CA ASP A 155 -9.17 12.32 -17.60
C ASP A 155 -9.60 11.92 -16.19
N VAL A 156 -10.45 10.90 -16.07
CA VAL A 156 -10.75 10.22 -14.80
C VAL A 156 -10.18 8.82 -14.89
N LYS A 157 -9.41 8.40 -13.88
CA LYS A 157 -8.87 7.04 -13.79
C LYS A 157 -9.29 6.41 -12.48
N PHE A 158 -9.71 5.15 -12.52
CA PHE A 158 -9.82 4.32 -11.33
C PHE A 158 -8.68 3.29 -11.31
N ALA A 159 -8.19 2.99 -10.11
CA ALA A 159 -7.24 1.92 -9.87
C ALA A 159 -7.71 1.04 -8.70
N TYR A 160 -7.96 -0.24 -8.99
CA TYR A 160 -8.27 -1.24 -7.97
C TYR A 160 -6.99 -1.63 -7.21
N CYS A 161 -7.00 -1.48 -5.89
CA CYS A 161 -5.92 -1.90 -5.00
C CYS A 161 -6.50 -2.81 -3.90
N ASP A 162 -5.66 -3.57 -3.21
CA ASP A 162 -6.10 -4.64 -2.30
C ASP A 162 -7.17 -4.22 -1.27
N THR A 163 -7.05 -2.99 -0.74
CA THR A 163 -7.96 -2.45 0.30
C THR A 163 -8.53 -1.09 -0.06
N LYS A 164 -8.32 -0.59 -1.29
CA LYS A 164 -8.75 0.75 -1.69
C LYS A 164 -9.01 0.85 -3.18
N LEU A 165 -10.11 1.51 -3.52
CA LEU A 165 -10.37 1.98 -4.86
C LEU A 165 -9.90 3.43 -4.96
N LYS A 166 -8.84 3.66 -5.72
CA LYS A 166 -8.33 5.02 -5.98
C LYS A 166 -9.01 5.60 -7.21
N GLU A 167 -9.36 6.86 -7.14
CA GLU A 167 -9.79 7.67 -8.27
C GLU A 167 -8.78 8.82 -8.46
N GLU A 168 -8.41 9.10 -9.71
CA GLU A 168 -7.49 10.17 -10.06
C GLU A 168 -8.11 11.01 -11.19
N LEU A 169 -8.37 12.29 -10.93
CA LEU A 169 -8.78 13.25 -11.95
C LEU A 169 -7.55 14.03 -12.43
N PHE A 170 -7.09 13.76 -13.65
CA PHE A 170 -5.93 14.40 -14.26
C PHE A 170 -6.36 15.68 -14.98
N ILE A 171 -6.18 16.83 -14.34
CA ILE A 171 -6.49 18.14 -14.91
C ILE A 171 -5.26 18.66 -15.66
N HIS A 172 -5.23 18.40 -16.98
CA HIS A 172 -4.09 18.75 -17.82
C HIS A 172 -3.92 20.27 -17.96
N PRO A 173 -2.70 20.76 -18.27
CA PRO A 173 -2.42 22.20 -18.39
C PRO A 173 -3.37 22.98 -19.32
N THR A 174 -3.92 22.31 -20.34
CA THR A 174 -4.89 22.91 -21.27
C THR A 174 -6.24 23.19 -20.61
N ALA A 175 -6.76 22.27 -19.79
CA ALA A 175 -8.01 22.43 -19.06
C ALA A 175 -7.93 23.44 -17.93
N ARG A 176 -6.78 23.54 -17.26
CA ARG A 176 -6.58 24.47 -16.13
C ARG A 176 -6.91 25.92 -16.50
N LYS A 177 -6.57 26.34 -17.71
CA LYS A 177 -6.79 27.72 -18.18
C LYS A 177 -8.28 28.10 -18.27
N SER A 178 -9.16 27.13 -18.50
CA SER A 178 -10.60 27.35 -18.63
C SER A 178 -11.38 27.17 -17.34
N LEU A 179 -10.76 26.62 -16.29
CA LEU A 179 -11.36 26.46 -14.97
C LEU A 179 -11.15 27.72 -14.16
N GLN A 180 -12.18 28.55 -14.04
CA GLN A 180 -12.19 29.73 -13.17
C GLN A 180 -13.47 29.73 -12.34
N ALA A 181 -13.34 30.02 -11.04
CA ALA A 181 -14.49 30.13 -10.17
C ALA A 181 -15.43 31.28 -10.60
N PRO A 182 -16.75 31.13 -10.47
CA PRO A 182 -17.68 32.22 -10.71
C PRO A 182 -17.33 33.43 -9.82
N LYS A 183 -17.25 34.63 -10.39
CA LYS A 183 -16.88 35.87 -9.67
C LYS A 183 -17.76 36.18 -8.44
N SER A 184 -18.98 35.61 -8.41
CA SER A 184 -19.91 35.78 -7.29
C SER A 184 -19.57 34.92 -6.06
N PHE A 185 -18.67 33.94 -6.21
CA PHE A 185 -18.32 33.00 -5.13
C PHE A 185 -17.34 33.66 -4.18
N LYS A 186 -17.59 33.52 -2.87
CA LYS A 186 -16.78 34.19 -1.84
C LYS A 186 -15.60 33.33 -1.40
N LYS A 187 -15.80 32.01 -1.30
CA LYS A 187 -14.74 31.06 -0.93
C LYS A 187 -14.83 29.82 -1.82
N PRO A 188 -14.45 29.93 -3.10
CA PRO A 188 -14.61 28.88 -4.09
C PRO A 188 -13.64 27.72 -3.89
N TYR A 189 -14.14 26.51 -4.16
CA TYR A 189 -13.37 25.28 -4.28
C TYR A 189 -13.69 24.63 -5.63
N LEU A 190 -12.67 24.22 -6.38
CA LEU A 190 -12.84 23.34 -7.53
C LEU A 190 -13.15 21.93 -7.01
N VAL A 191 -14.28 21.35 -7.44
CA VAL A 191 -14.80 20.08 -6.90
C VAL A 191 -15.27 19.13 -8.00
N ALA A 192 -15.00 17.85 -7.82
CA ALA A 192 -15.73 16.76 -8.47
C ALA A 192 -17.03 16.51 -7.71
N ILE A 193 -18.12 16.24 -8.43
CA ILE A 193 -19.48 16.19 -7.89
C ILE A 193 -20.08 14.83 -8.23
N TYR A 194 -20.44 14.07 -7.19
CA TYR A 194 -21.03 12.75 -7.31
C TYR A 194 -22.43 12.75 -6.71
N GLN A 195 -23.38 12.10 -7.37
CA GLN A 195 -24.58 11.61 -6.70
C GLN A 195 -24.24 10.26 -6.08
N LEU A 196 -24.51 10.09 -4.80
CA LEU A 196 -24.25 8.86 -4.05
C LEU A 196 -25.56 8.20 -3.62
N GLU A 197 -25.60 6.88 -3.71
CA GLU A 197 -26.62 6.06 -3.08
C GLU A 197 -25.94 5.05 -2.16
N MET A 198 -26.14 5.22 -0.86
CA MET A 198 -25.58 4.30 0.13
C MET A 198 -26.41 3.03 0.11
N ASN A 199 -25.78 1.90 -0.20
CA ASN A 199 -26.45 0.59 -0.28
C ASN A 199 -26.66 -0.04 1.10
N MET A 200 -26.96 0.77 2.12
CA MET A 200 -27.11 0.36 3.52
C MET A 200 -27.98 1.34 4.34
N PRO A 201 -29.13 0.92 4.89
CA PRO A 201 -29.91 1.77 5.81
C PRO A 201 -29.29 1.88 7.21
N THR A 202 -28.35 0.99 7.60
CA THR A 202 -27.89 0.87 8.99
C THR A 202 -26.51 1.45 9.27
N THR A 203 -25.69 1.70 8.24
CA THR A 203 -24.35 2.29 8.43
C THR A 203 -24.44 3.77 8.77
N LYS A 204 -23.64 4.21 9.75
CA LYS A 204 -23.61 5.62 10.17
C LYS A 204 -22.22 6.21 9.87
N PRO A 205 -22.15 7.41 9.26
CA PRO A 205 -20.87 8.08 9.02
C PRO A 205 -20.36 8.79 10.28
N PHE A 206 -19.04 8.76 10.45
CA PHE A 206 -18.33 9.43 11.54
C PHE A 206 -17.11 10.15 11.01
N ALA A 207 -16.86 11.36 11.49
CA ALA A 207 -15.58 12.06 11.35
C ALA A 207 -14.91 12.07 12.73
N LYS A 208 -13.67 11.56 12.81
CA LYS A 208 -13.03 11.21 14.08
C LYS A 208 -13.96 10.30 14.92
N ALA A 209 -14.22 10.67 16.18
CA ALA A 209 -15.13 9.97 17.08
C ALA A 209 -16.58 10.49 17.02
N LYS A 210 -16.87 11.51 16.20
CA LYS A 210 -18.19 12.17 16.15
C LYS A 210 -19.01 11.66 14.98
N LYS A 211 -20.24 11.24 15.26
CA LYS A 211 -21.23 10.94 14.21
C LYS A 211 -21.52 12.21 13.42
N ILE A 212 -21.53 12.13 12.10
CA ILE A 212 -21.84 13.26 11.22
C ILE A 212 -23.20 13.09 10.55
N ASP A 213 -23.77 14.20 10.09
CA ASP A 213 -24.97 14.19 9.26
C ASP A 213 -24.57 13.89 7.81
N LYS A 214 -25.12 12.81 7.27
CA LYS A 214 -24.85 12.35 5.90
C LYS A 214 -25.45 13.29 4.84
N ASP A 215 -26.33 14.20 5.23
CA ASP A 215 -27.01 15.15 4.33
C ASP A 215 -26.48 16.58 4.51
N ASN A 216 -25.63 16.83 5.51
CA ASN A 216 -25.08 18.14 5.84
C ASN A 216 -23.75 18.02 6.61
N TYR A 217 -22.67 17.78 5.87
CA TYR A 217 -21.31 17.74 6.41
C TYR A 217 -20.35 18.51 5.52
N GLU A 218 -19.36 19.16 6.13
CA GLU A 218 -18.17 19.62 5.43
C GLU A 218 -16.91 19.37 6.27
N GLY A 219 -15.82 18.96 5.62
CA GLY A 219 -14.56 18.74 6.33
C GLY A 219 -13.48 18.08 5.48
N GLU A 220 -12.27 18.03 6.03
CA GLU A 220 -11.07 17.41 5.42
C GLU A 220 -10.70 16.10 6.11
N GLU A 221 -11.50 15.67 7.09
CA GLU A 221 -11.22 14.51 7.93
C GLU A 221 -11.57 13.20 7.23
N ARG A 222 -10.95 12.10 7.69
CA ARG A 222 -11.40 10.75 7.37
C ARG A 222 -12.85 10.55 7.82
N ILE A 223 -13.67 9.99 6.94
CA ILE A 223 -15.07 9.66 7.16
C ILE A 223 -15.21 8.14 7.21
N THR A 224 -15.46 7.59 8.40
CA THR A 224 -15.69 6.14 8.58
C THR A 224 -17.18 5.81 8.55
N PHE A 225 -17.55 4.79 7.80
CA PHE A 225 -18.91 4.24 7.78
C PHE A 225 -18.93 2.99 8.65
N ARG A 226 -19.60 3.08 9.79
CA ARG A 226 -19.64 1.99 10.78
C ARG A 226 -20.97 1.27 10.72
N ASP A 227 -20.92 -0.05 10.82
CA ASP A 227 -22.10 -0.91 10.90
C ASP A 227 -22.82 -0.79 12.26
N ILE A 228 -23.88 -1.57 12.46
CA ILE A 228 -24.65 -1.58 13.72
C ILE A 228 -23.86 -2.06 14.94
N LYS A 229 -22.77 -2.81 14.73
CA LYS A 229 -21.88 -3.32 15.78
C LYS A 229 -20.77 -2.32 16.10
N GLY A 230 -20.67 -1.23 15.34
CA GLY A 230 -19.63 -0.22 15.49
C GLY A 230 -18.35 -0.53 14.72
N SER A 231 -18.30 -1.64 13.98
CA SER A 231 -17.17 -2.01 13.13
C SER A 231 -17.13 -1.14 11.89
N THR A 232 -15.94 -0.75 11.42
CA THR A 232 -15.79 0.01 10.18
C THR A 232 -16.06 -0.91 8.99
N SER A 233 -17.05 -0.60 8.16
CA SER A 233 -17.29 -1.31 6.90
C SER A 233 -16.37 -0.76 5.81
N PHE A 234 -16.38 0.55 5.61
CA PHE A 234 -15.46 1.26 4.72
C PHE A 234 -15.25 2.69 5.21
N TYR A 235 -14.34 3.42 4.57
CA TYR A 235 -14.09 4.80 4.88
C TYR A 235 -13.60 5.59 3.67
N PHE A 236 -13.94 6.87 3.63
CA PHE A 236 -13.23 7.84 2.81
C PHE A 236 -12.09 8.42 3.66
N PRO A 237 -10.82 8.26 3.27
CA PRO A 237 -9.69 8.77 4.04
C PRO A 237 -9.55 10.29 3.89
N VAL A 238 -8.46 10.81 4.44
CA VAL A 238 -7.96 12.12 4.06
C VAL A 238 -7.44 12.01 2.63
N ASP A 239 -8.03 12.78 1.71
CA ASP A 239 -7.67 12.76 0.29
C ASP A 239 -6.76 13.94 -0.02
N PHE A 240 -6.01 13.82 -1.10
CA PHE A 240 -5.03 14.84 -1.49
C PHE A 240 -5.15 15.19 -2.96
N ALA A 241 -4.82 16.44 -3.26
CA ALA A 241 -4.47 16.86 -4.59
C ALA A 241 -3.00 17.21 -4.65
N TYR A 242 -2.38 17.04 -5.81
CA TYR A 242 -0.98 17.35 -6.03
C TYR A 242 -0.71 17.79 -7.48
N LEU A 243 0.41 18.49 -7.67
CA LEU A 243 0.91 18.87 -8.99
C LEU A 243 1.93 17.84 -9.49
N VAL A 244 1.77 17.39 -10.72
CA VAL A 244 2.77 16.62 -11.46
C VAL A 244 3.48 17.58 -12.43
N SER A 245 4.75 17.88 -12.17
CA SER A 245 5.61 18.66 -13.06
C SER A 245 6.50 17.71 -13.87
N GLY A 246 6.79 18.03 -15.13
CA GLY A 246 7.42 17.14 -16.12
C GLY A 246 8.91 16.84 -15.93
N GLY A 247 9.38 16.68 -14.70
CA GLY A 247 10.72 16.19 -14.38
C GLY A 247 10.68 15.46 -13.04
N ASP A 248 11.49 14.41 -12.89
CA ASP A 248 11.58 13.51 -11.72
C ASP A 248 12.02 14.19 -10.39
N SER A 249 11.57 15.41 -10.10
CA SER A 249 11.82 16.07 -8.83
C SER A 249 10.74 15.70 -7.83
N LEU A 250 11.16 14.85 -6.90
CA LEU A 250 10.48 14.25 -5.77
C LEU A 250 10.06 15.25 -4.68
N THR A 251 9.91 16.53 -5.00
CA THR A 251 9.55 17.56 -4.03
C THR A 251 8.03 17.70 -3.92
N VAL A 252 7.51 17.25 -2.78
CA VAL A 252 6.10 17.37 -2.37
C VAL A 252 5.79 18.81 -1.95
N ASP A 253 6.08 19.79 -2.82
CA ASP A 253 5.93 21.21 -2.47
C ASP A 253 4.51 21.73 -2.72
N TYR A 254 3.69 20.98 -3.47
CA TYR A 254 2.36 21.38 -3.87
C TYR A 254 1.32 20.29 -3.60
N ASN A 255 1.30 19.71 -2.40
CA ASN A 255 0.18 18.88 -1.96
C ASN A 255 -0.87 19.70 -1.22
N ARG A 256 -2.13 19.30 -1.33
CA ARG A 256 -3.24 19.94 -0.60
C ARG A 256 -4.26 18.91 -0.20
N THR A 257 -4.60 18.89 1.08
CA THR A 257 -5.73 18.09 1.57
C THR A 257 -7.01 18.54 0.89
N MET A 258 -7.76 17.58 0.36
CA MET A 258 -9.06 17.81 -0.26
C MET A 258 -10.15 17.87 0.81
N ARG A 259 -11.09 18.79 0.59
CA ARG A 259 -12.29 18.95 1.41
C ARG A 259 -13.45 18.21 0.78
N LYS A 260 -14.29 17.60 1.63
CA LYS A 260 -15.50 16.88 1.28
C LYS A 260 -16.73 17.63 1.76
N TRP A 261 -17.80 17.60 0.98
CA TRP A 261 -19.14 18.01 1.40
C TRP A 261 -20.13 16.87 1.14
N PHE A 262 -20.89 16.50 2.18
CA PHE A 262 -22.11 15.71 1.99
C PHE A 262 -23.30 16.65 2.02
N LEU A 263 -24.08 16.64 0.94
CA LEU A 263 -25.25 17.50 0.77
C LEU A 263 -26.45 16.67 0.35
N LYS A 264 -27.66 17.14 0.65
CA LYS A 264 -28.90 16.60 0.08
C LYS A 264 -29.58 17.64 -0.80
N LYS A 265 -29.93 17.26 -2.04
CA LYS A 265 -30.65 18.12 -2.99
C LYS A 265 -31.68 17.29 -3.76
N ASN A 266 -32.95 17.69 -3.73
CA ASN A 266 -34.06 17.00 -4.41
C ASN A 266 -34.08 15.49 -4.07
N ASP A 267 -33.97 15.18 -2.77
CA ASP A 267 -33.86 13.81 -2.23
C ASP A 267 -32.66 12.97 -2.67
N LYS A 268 -31.75 13.53 -3.47
CA LYS A 268 -30.48 12.90 -3.85
C LYS A 268 -29.37 13.31 -2.91
N GLN A 269 -28.59 12.34 -2.45
CA GLN A 269 -27.38 12.58 -1.67
C GLN A 269 -26.22 12.89 -2.63
N LEU A 270 -25.44 13.91 -2.30
CA LEU A 270 -24.30 14.35 -3.09
C LEU A 270 -23.03 14.28 -2.26
N LEU A 271 -21.93 13.87 -2.89
CA LEU A 271 -20.57 14.07 -2.39
C LEU A 271 -19.87 15.05 -3.33
N LEU A 272 -19.40 16.17 -2.80
CA LEU A 272 -18.49 17.07 -3.50
C LEU A 272 -17.13 16.93 -2.85
N THR A 273 -16.06 16.78 -3.63
CA THR A 273 -14.71 16.69 -3.10
C THR A 273 -13.72 17.46 -3.96
N GLY A 274 -12.81 18.19 -3.33
CA GLY A 274 -11.94 19.09 -4.09
C GLY A 274 -11.05 20.01 -3.25
N VAL A 275 -10.50 21.04 -3.90
CA VAL A 275 -9.46 21.92 -3.35
C VAL A 275 -9.86 23.40 -3.44
N PRO A 276 -9.31 24.26 -2.57
CA PRO A 276 -9.49 25.70 -2.69
C PRO A 276 -9.07 26.21 -4.09
N ASP A 277 -9.87 27.08 -4.71
CA ASP A 277 -9.55 27.61 -6.04
C ASP A 277 -8.31 28.53 -5.98
N ASP A 278 -8.11 29.29 -4.90
CA ASP A 278 -6.91 30.13 -4.72
C ASP A 278 -5.60 29.32 -4.74
N TRP A 279 -5.60 28.15 -4.09
CA TRP A 279 -4.52 27.19 -4.19
C TRP A 279 -4.38 26.68 -5.63
N PHE A 280 -5.47 26.22 -6.25
CA PHE A 280 -5.44 25.64 -7.60
C PHE A 280 -4.92 26.62 -8.68
N GLN A 281 -5.33 27.89 -8.62
CA GLN A 281 -4.95 28.93 -9.57
C GLN A 281 -3.50 29.42 -9.41
N THR A 282 -2.90 29.25 -8.21
CA THR A 282 -1.53 29.71 -7.92
C THR A 282 -0.46 28.66 -8.21
N LEU A 283 -0.85 27.43 -8.55
CA LEU A 283 0.08 26.35 -8.89
C LEU A 283 0.86 26.64 -10.19
N PRO A 284 2.16 26.29 -10.26
CA PRO A 284 2.93 26.40 -11.50
C PRO A 284 2.39 25.48 -12.62
N ALA A 285 2.94 25.61 -13.82
CA ALA A 285 2.54 24.80 -14.97
C ALA A 285 2.76 23.30 -14.71
N GLY A 286 1.77 22.49 -15.05
CA GLY A 286 1.77 21.04 -14.84
C GLY A 286 0.37 20.47 -14.75
N THR A 287 0.26 19.15 -14.68
CA THR A 287 -1.01 18.45 -14.50
C THR A 287 -1.35 18.43 -13.02
N VAL A 288 -2.54 18.90 -12.66
CA VAL A 288 -3.04 18.79 -11.29
C VAL A 288 -3.84 17.50 -11.18
N VAL A 289 -3.56 16.70 -10.16
CA VAL A 289 -4.27 15.46 -9.89
C VAL A 289 -5.11 15.64 -8.63
N LEU A 290 -6.42 15.43 -8.72
CA LEU A 290 -7.27 15.20 -7.55
C LEU A 290 -7.31 13.69 -7.32
N ASP A 291 -6.95 13.22 -6.13
CA ASP A 291 -6.80 11.78 -5.82
C ASP A 291 -7.74 11.36 -4.66
N PRO A 292 -9.08 11.41 -4.85
CA PRO A 292 -10.01 10.85 -3.88
C PRO A 292 -9.96 9.33 -3.88
N GLN A 293 -10.31 8.72 -2.75
CA GLN A 293 -10.35 7.26 -2.65
C GLN A 293 -11.42 6.77 -1.66
N VAL A 294 -11.77 5.50 -1.77
CA VAL A 294 -12.47 4.75 -0.74
C VAL A 294 -11.64 3.54 -0.33
N SER A 295 -11.64 3.23 0.96
CA SER A 295 -10.88 2.11 1.50
C SER A 295 -11.71 1.24 2.44
N VAL A 296 -11.37 -0.04 2.50
CA VAL A 296 -11.75 -0.95 3.59
C VAL A 296 -10.65 -1.03 4.63
N ASP A 297 -11.00 -1.30 5.87
CA ASP A 297 -10.02 -1.64 6.89
C ASP A 297 -9.83 -3.15 6.88
N ALA A 298 -8.64 -3.61 6.49
CA ALA A 298 -8.36 -5.03 6.55
C ALA A 298 -8.06 -5.49 7.99
N GLN A 299 -7.63 -4.59 8.89
CA GLN A 299 -7.16 -4.90 10.25
C GLN A 299 -6.32 -6.18 10.33
N LEU A 300 -5.40 -6.33 9.38
CA LEU A 300 -4.52 -7.48 9.30
C LEU A 300 -3.17 -7.08 9.88
N ASN A 301 -2.60 -7.93 10.75
CA ASN A 301 -1.20 -7.84 11.14
C ASN A 301 -0.35 -8.21 9.93
N LEU A 302 -0.18 -7.27 9.01
CA LEU A 302 0.53 -7.48 7.75
C LEU A 302 2.01 -7.16 7.91
N SER A 303 2.75 -7.57 6.89
CA SER A 303 3.98 -6.91 6.50
C SER A 303 3.79 -5.39 6.42
N LYS A 304 4.84 -4.66 6.77
CA LYS A 304 4.84 -3.18 6.80
C LYS A 304 6.04 -2.69 6.02
N ASP A 305 5.92 -1.53 5.39
CA ASP A 305 7.09 -0.78 4.93
C ASP A 305 6.93 0.73 4.94
N THR A 306 8.04 1.43 5.15
CA THR A 306 8.06 2.90 5.15
C THR A 306 9.46 3.42 4.83
N ASN A 307 9.56 4.75 4.75
CA ASN A 307 10.83 5.46 4.62
C ASN A 307 11.03 6.39 5.80
N ILE A 308 12.29 6.61 6.16
CA ILE A 308 12.71 7.68 7.07
C ILE A 308 13.85 8.46 6.41
N CYS A 309 13.92 9.77 6.67
CA CYS A 309 14.82 10.68 5.96
C CYS A 309 15.61 11.58 6.92
N GLY A 310 16.94 11.47 6.91
CA GLY A 310 17.83 12.25 7.78
C GLY A 310 18.26 13.61 7.24
N TYR A 311 17.51 14.22 6.31
CA TYR A 311 17.90 15.49 5.68
C TYR A 311 18.00 16.62 6.71
N THR A 312 19.23 16.90 7.14
CA THR A 312 19.56 17.91 8.14
C THR A 312 19.12 19.30 7.70
N GLY A 313 18.47 20.06 8.59
CA GLY A 313 17.94 21.40 8.30
C GLY A 313 16.64 21.44 7.50
N SER A 314 16.06 20.28 7.17
CA SER A 314 14.80 20.20 6.42
C SER A 314 13.66 19.59 7.24
N THR A 315 12.42 19.90 6.84
CA THR A 315 11.21 19.33 7.42
C THR A 315 11.02 17.84 7.09
N TYR A 316 11.81 17.27 6.17
CA TYR A 316 11.71 15.87 5.77
C TYR A 316 11.97 14.88 6.93
N GLN A 317 12.75 15.30 7.95
CA GLN A 317 13.02 14.47 9.14
C GLN A 317 11.76 14.16 9.97
N TYR A 318 10.72 14.97 9.84
CA TYR A 318 9.48 14.84 10.59
C TYR A 318 8.39 14.16 9.77
N ARG A 319 8.69 13.61 8.59
CA ARG A 319 7.65 13.08 7.69
C ARG A 319 7.49 11.58 7.83
N SER A 320 6.24 11.12 7.68
CA SER A 320 5.83 9.72 7.63
C SER A 320 5.47 9.32 6.20
N TYR A 321 5.84 8.10 5.81
CA TYR A 321 5.76 7.59 4.43
C TYR A 321 5.06 6.23 4.31
N GLY A 322 4.32 5.79 5.33
CA GLY A 322 3.74 4.45 5.40
C GLY A 322 2.74 4.06 4.30
N VAL A 323 2.23 5.01 3.51
CA VAL A 323 1.39 4.68 2.33
C VAL A 323 2.07 5.05 1.00
N SER A 324 3.36 5.34 1.03
CA SER A 324 4.15 5.60 -0.17
C SER A 324 4.24 4.34 -1.03
N SER A 325 4.11 4.49 -2.35
CA SER A 325 4.23 3.38 -3.33
C SER A 325 5.68 2.97 -3.64
N ARG A 326 6.66 3.51 -2.90
CA ARG A 326 8.08 3.27 -3.09
C ARG A 326 8.87 3.34 -1.78
N ILE A 327 10.03 2.71 -1.79
CA ILE A 327 11.07 2.81 -0.76
C ILE A 327 12.29 3.45 -1.41
N LEU A 328 12.77 4.55 -0.84
CA LEU A 328 13.98 5.26 -1.25
C LEU A 328 15.09 4.99 -0.25
N MET A 329 16.24 4.58 -0.76
CA MET A 329 17.50 4.59 -0.02
C MET A 329 18.46 5.55 -0.71
N GLU A 330 18.95 6.55 0.02
CA GLU A 330 19.83 7.60 -0.51
C GLU A 330 20.90 7.96 0.51
N SER A 331 22.13 8.12 0.06
CA SER A 331 23.26 8.43 0.93
C SER A 331 23.28 9.90 1.41
N ALA A 332 23.15 10.88 0.51
CA ALA A 332 23.33 12.29 0.83
C ALA A 332 22.35 12.81 1.90
N ASN A 333 21.07 12.48 1.76
CA ASN A 333 20.02 12.90 2.71
C ASN A 333 19.63 11.80 3.69
N LYS A 334 20.37 10.69 3.71
CA LYS A 334 20.14 9.54 4.59
C LYS A 334 18.70 9.04 4.53
N TRP A 335 18.24 8.69 3.34
CA TRP A 335 16.99 7.94 3.22
C TRP A 335 17.24 6.48 3.52
N ARG A 336 16.39 5.91 4.37
CA ARG A 336 16.43 4.51 4.77
C ARG A 336 15.04 3.91 4.62
N GLY A 337 15.00 2.66 4.14
CA GLY A 337 13.79 1.86 4.12
C GLY A 337 13.65 1.05 5.41
N LEU A 338 12.41 0.86 5.86
CA LEU A 338 12.07 -0.11 6.89
C LEU A 338 11.09 -1.11 6.28
N VAL A 339 11.33 -2.41 6.45
CA VAL A 339 10.42 -3.48 6.01
C VAL A 339 10.21 -4.49 7.13
N TYR A 340 9.01 -5.04 7.26
CA TYR A 340 8.67 -6.04 8.27
C TYR A 340 7.82 -7.15 7.65
N PHE A 341 7.99 -8.38 8.13
CA PHE A 341 7.17 -9.54 7.77
C PHE A 341 6.74 -10.27 9.03
N ASP A 342 5.43 -10.56 9.15
CA ASP A 342 4.89 -11.33 10.27
C ASP A 342 5.21 -12.82 10.08
N LEU A 343 5.85 -13.40 11.10
CA LEU A 343 6.26 -14.80 11.17
C LEU A 343 5.48 -15.60 12.22
N SER A 344 4.52 -14.97 12.92
CA SER A 344 3.81 -15.57 14.07
C SER A 344 2.97 -16.80 13.72
N TRP A 345 2.71 -17.04 12.43
CA TRP A 345 1.97 -18.19 11.92
C TRP A 345 2.87 -19.41 11.63
N LEU A 346 4.20 -19.27 11.66
CA LEU A 346 5.10 -20.42 11.49
C LEU A 346 4.89 -21.43 12.63
N PRO A 347 5.06 -22.74 12.35
CA PRO A 347 5.10 -23.74 13.41
C PRO A 347 6.15 -23.44 14.47
N LEU A 348 5.98 -23.97 15.68
CA LEU A 348 7.05 -23.96 16.68
C LEU A 348 8.21 -24.87 16.23
N ASP A 349 9.41 -24.58 16.75
CA ASP A 349 10.62 -25.39 16.54
C ASP A 349 11.02 -25.55 15.05
N VAL A 350 10.82 -24.49 14.26
CA VAL A 350 11.21 -24.44 12.86
C VAL A 350 12.74 -24.34 12.72
N THR A 351 13.30 -25.21 11.88
CA THR A 351 14.66 -25.09 11.36
C THR A 351 14.61 -24.49 9.95
N VAL A 352 15.10 -23.27 9.83
CA VAL A 352 15.17 -22.52 8.57
C VAL A 352 16.39 -23.02 7.78
N GLN A 353 16.16 -23.35 6.51
CA GLN A 353 17.15 -23.86 5.57
C GLN A 353 17.58 -22.79 4.56
N ALA A 354 16.66 -21.88 4.20
CA ALA A 354 16.93 -20.71 3.37
C ALA A 354 15.98 -19.58 3.76
N ALA A 355 16.46 -18.33 3.73
CA ALA A 355 15.61 -17.15 3.88
C ALA A 355 16.10 -16.00 3.01
N ASP A 356 15.34 -15.68 1.98
CA ASP A 356 15.68 -14.63 1.02
C ASP A 356 14.68 -13.47 1.09
N LEU A 357 15.18 -12.27 1.38
CA LEU A 357 14.42 -11.03 1.25
C LEU A 357 14.55 -10.49 -0.17
N TYR A 358 13.47 -10.51 -0.93
CA TYR A 358 13.40 -10.00 -2.30
C TYR A 358 12.83 -8.58 -2.37
N PHE A 359 13.36 -7.81 -3.31
CA PHE A 359 12.88 -6.47 -3.65
C PHE A 359 13.06 -6.20 -5.15
N TYR A 360 12.26 -5.28 -5.68
CA TYR A 360 12.33 -4.85 -7.06
C TYR A 360 12.83 -3.41 -7.15
N VAL A 361 14.03 -3.22 -7.67
CA VAL A 361 14.61 -1.91 -7.99
C VAL A 361 14.02 -1.46 -9.32
N TYR A 362 13.25 -0.37 -9.33
CA TYR A 362 12.66 0.16 -10.56
C TYR A 362 13.43 1.36 -11.12
N ASP A 363 14.28 1.97 -10.30
CA ASP A 363 15.14 3.09 -10.70
C ASP A 363 16.36 3.17 -9.77
N SER A 364 17.46 3.67 -10.31
CA SER A 364 18.71 3.96 -9.60
C SER A 364 19.42 5.09 -10.33
N ALA A 365 19.66 6.21 -9.64
CA ALA A 365 20.41 7.32 -10.22
C ALA A 365 21.89 7.11 -9.88
N HIS A 366 22.75 7.17 -10.91
CA HIS A 366 24.23 7.26 -10.95
C HIS A 366 24.91 6.19 -11.85
N ASP A 367 26.00 6.59 -12.51
CA ASP A 367 26.85 5.75 -13.36
C ASP A 367 27.81 4.91 -12.49
N GLY A 368 27.30 3.87 -11.83
CA GLY A 368 28.15 2.90 -11.12
C GLY A 368 27.36 1.92 -10.24
N PRO A 369 27.94 0.75 -9.91
CA PRO A 369 27.33 -0.19 -8.98
C PRO A 369 27.29 0.42 -7.58
N GLY A 370 26.14 0.37 -6.92
CA GLY A 370 26.01 0.67 -5.49
C GLY A 370 25.38 -0.50 -4.75
N SER A 371 25.46 -0.50 -3.42
CA SER A 371 24.98 -1.62 -2.60
C SER A 371 23.80 -1.21 -1.72
N ILE A 372 22.83 -2.11 -1.58
CA ILE A 372 21.84 -2.06 -0.50
C ILE A 372 22.35 -2.95 0.63
N TYR A 373 22.32 -2.41 1.85
CA TYR A 373 22.67 -3.10 3.08
C TYR A 373 21.42 -3.32 3.92
N ALA A 374 21.23 -4.54 4.41
CA ALA A 374 20.18 -4.91 5.35
C ALA A 374 20.74 -5.06 6.76
N TYR A 375 20.09 -4.40 7.71
CA TYR A 375 20.39 -4.47 9.13
C TYR A 375 19.16 -4.91 9.93
N LYS A 376 19.38 -5.50 11.11
CA LYS A 376 18.31 -5.77 12.08
C LYS A 376 17.74 -4.47 12.59
N ALA A 377 16.43 -4.28 12.46
CA ALA A 377 15.73 -3.24 13.20
C ALA A 377 15.52 -3.75 14.63
N ASP A 378 15.96 -2.96 15.60
CA ASP A 378 16.01 -3.38 17.01
C ASP A 378 14.77 -2.97 17.81
N ARG A 379 13.87 -2.19 17.20
CA ARG A 379 12.67 -1.68 17.87
C ARG A 379 11.46 -1.65 16.98
N TYR A 380 10.31 -1.86 17.62
CA TYR A 380 9.01 -1.66 17.01
C TYR A 380 8.88 -0.25 16.42
N TRP A 381 8.28 -0.19 15.23
CA TRP A 381 7.87 1.03 14.57
C TRP A 381 6.49 0.87 13.96
N LYS A 382 5.82 2.01 13.79
CA LYS A 382 4.51 2.11 13.15
C LYS A 382 4.70 2.58 11.72
N GLU A 383 4.09 1.91 10.76
CA GLU A 383 4.24 2.22 9.34
C GLU A 383 3.80 3.66 8.99
N GLY A 384 2.63 4.04 9.51
CA GLY A 384 2.02 5.34 9.28
C GLY A 384 1.04 5.35 8.13
N THR A 385 0.31 6.46 8.00
CA THR A 385 -0.69 6.67 6.96
C THR A 385 -0.35 7.86 6.05
N GLY A 386 0.85 8.45 6.23
CA GLY A 386 1.34 9.56 5.43
C GLY A 386 2.08 9.12 4.17
N SER A 387 2.13 9.98 3.16
CA SER A 387 3.00 9.86 1.99
C SER A 387 3.82 11.14 1.85
N GLY A 388 4.86 11.27 2.68
CA GLY A 388 5.63 12.51 2.80
C GLY A 388 4.88 13.63 3.52
N ALA A 389 3.95 13.27 4.41
CA ALA A 389 3.22 14.19 5.27
C ALA A 389 3.95 14.34 6.61
N THR A 390 3.95 15.53 7.21
CA THR A 390 4.47 15.74 8.57
C THR A 390 3.75 14.82 9.55
N ASN A 391 4.53 14.11 10.37
CA ASN A 391 4.06 13.16 11.35
C ASN A 391 3.18 13.90 12.37
N SER A 392 2.03 13.31 12.66
CA SER A 392 0.97 13.89 13.49
C SER A 392 0.10 12.75 14.03
N GLU A 393 -0.84 13.05 14.94
CA GLU A 393 -1.84 12.07 15.38
C GLU A 393 -2.59 11.43 14.19
N THR A 394 -2.76 12.19 13.10
CA THR A 394 -3.46 11.75 11.89
C THR A 394 -2.61 10.80 11.03
N TYR A 395 -1.31 11.08 10.90
CA TYR A 395 -0.38 10.35 10.02
C TYR A 395 0.58 9.41 10.75
N SER A 396 0.37 9.26 12.07
CA SER A 396 1.23 8.62 13.06
C SER A 396 1.95 7.39 12.51
N GLY A 397 3.24 7.57 12.23
CA GLY A 397 4.15 6.55 11.73
C GLY A 397 5.60 6.89 12.06
N ALA A 398 6.51 6.05 11.58
CA ALA A 398 7.93 6.25 11.73
C ALA A 398 8.38 7.49 10.93
N SER A 399 9.27 8.26 11.55
CA SER A 399 10.00 9.37 10.97
C SER A 399 11.49 9.18 11.26
N TRP A 400 12.34 10.12 10.85
CA TRP A 400 13.75 10.07 11.23
C TRP A 400 13.96 10.18 12.74
N ARG A 401 13.02 10.81 13.43
CA ARG A 401 13.11 11.13 14.86
C ARG A 401 12.35 10.16 15.75
N GLU A 402 11.26 9.60 15.24
CA GLU A 402 10.34 8.82 16.08
C GLU A 402 9.90 7.52 15.39
N ARG A 403 9.52 6.53 16.19
CA ARG A 403 8.97 5.21 15.81
C ARG A 403 7.49 5.28 15.47
N PHE A 404 6.80 6.25 16.04
CA PHE A 404 5.41 6.64 15.81
C PHE A 404 5.27 8.10 16.24
N TYR A 405 4.18 8.78 15.87
CA TYR A 405 4.03 10.20 16.28
C TYR A 405 3.97 10.38 17.80
N GLY A 406 4.87 11.22 18.32
CA GLY A 406 4.83 11.84 19.65
C GLY A 406 4.75 13.36 19.53
N ASP A 407 5.90 14.03 19.48
CA ASP A 407 6.03 15.49 19.42
C ASP A 407 6.95 16.00 18.29
N ASN A 408 7.44 15.10 17.43
CA ASN A 408 8.43 15.35 16.38
C ASN A 408 9.82 15.78 16.87
N LEU A 409 10.10 15.68 18.16
CA LEU A 409 11.43 15.83 18.73
C LEU A 409 12.06 14.46 18.92
N ASN A 410 13.28 14.43 19.46
CA ASN A 410 13.97 13.18 19.79
C ASN A 410 14.72 13.44 21.11
N ASP A 411 13.95 13.80 22.13
CA ASP A 411 14.38 14.33 23.42
C ASP A 411 13.95 13.45 24.62
N GLY A 412 13.07 12.48 24.39
CA GLY A 412 12.66 11.42 25.30
C GLY A 412 13.68 10.29 25.40
N ASN A 413 14.29 9.88 24.27
CA ASN A 413 15.38 8.87 24.09
C ASN A 413 15.51 7.81 25.18
N ASN A 414 14.40 7.32 25.76
CA ASN A 414 14.45 6.37 26.85
C ASN A 414 14.26 4.99 26.25
N PRO A 415 15.36 4.22 26.09
CA PRO A 415 15.29 2.96 25.39
C PRO A 415 14.38 1.92 26.06
N TRP A 416 13.95 2.14 27.30
CA TRP A 416 13.17 1.19 28.10
C TRP A 416 11.70 1.57 28.30
N ASN A 417 11.26 2.69 27.73
CA ASN A 417 9.87 3.10 27.79
C ASN A 417 9.18 2.84 26.45
N GLU A 418 8.32 1.83 26.37
CA GLU A 418 7.60 1.53 25.12
C GLU A 418 6.61 2.63 24.71
N ALA A 419 6.16 3.46 25.66
CA ALA A 419 5.32 4.62 25.39
C ALA A 419 6.10 5.83 24.85
N ASP A 420 7.43 5.80 24.90
CA ASP A 420 8.28 6.82 24.30
C ASP A 420 8.28 6.66 22.78
N ALA A 421 7.91 7.72 22.06
CA ALA A 421 7.83 7.71 20.62
C ALA A 421 9.21 7.64 19.95
N ASP A 422 10.28 8.01 20.67
CA ASP A 422 11.59 8.24 20.11
C ASP A 422 12.35 6.98 19.70
N TRP A 423 13.30 7.18 18.78
CA TRP A 423 14.41 6.24 18.60
C TRP A 423 15.43 6.46 19.72
N ALA A 424 16.12 5.40 20.17
CA ALA A 424 17.26 5.58 21.05
C ALA A 424 18.39 6.37 20.36
N THR A 425 18.56 6.16 19.05
CA THR A 425 19.39 6.97 18.16
C THR A 425 18.60 7.31 16.90
N VAL A 426 18.56 8.60 16.53
CA VAL A 426 17.86 9.05 15.31
C VAL A 426 18.25 8.23 14.07
N GLY A 427 17.27 8.00 13.21
CA GLY A 427 17.43 7.28 11.95
C GLY A 427 17.05 5.80 12.00
N GLY A 428 16.23 5.38 12.97
CA GLY A 428 15.74 4.01 13.07
C GLY A 428 16.76 3.13 13.78
N ASP A 429 16.52 2.73 15.02
CA ASP A 429 17.46 1.90 15.80
C ASP A 429 17.73 0.56 15.09
N TYR A 430 19.00 0.29 14.86
CA TYR A 430 19.45 -0.88 14.11
C TYR A 430 20.82 -1.39 14.56
N SER A 431 21.02 -2.68 14.39
CA SER A 431 22.28 -3.36 14.67
C SER A 431 22.46 -4.54 13.71
N GLY A 432 23.64 -5.17 13.74
CA GLY A 432 23.91 -6.41 13.01
C GLY A 432 23.67 -6.33 11.50
N LEU A 433 24.74 -6.17 10.72
CA LEU A 433 24.63 -6.33 9.27
C LEU A 433 24.16 -7.77 8.97
N MET A 434 23.01 -7.91 8.34
CA MET A 434 22.46 -9.19 7.92
C MET A 434 23.05 -9.61 6.58
N ALA A 435 22.99 -8.71 5.60
CA ALA A 435 23.30 -8.99 4.21
C ALA A 435 23.57 -7.72 3.41
N GLN A 436 24.15 -7.88 2.22
CA GLN A 436 24.29 -6.81 1.24
C GLN A 436 24.04 -7.34 -0.18
N ALA A 437 23.53 -6.48 -1.06
CA ALA A 437 23.29 -6.79 -2.47
C ALA A 437 23.85 -5.67 -3.35
N ASN A 438 24.63 -6.04 -4.36
CA ASN A 438 25.11 -5.10 -5.36
C ASN A 438 24.00 -4.84 -6.38
N VAL A 439 23.55 -3.60 -6.45
CA VAL A 439 22.56 -3.12 -7.40
C VAL A 439 23.30 -2.63 -8.63
N THR A 440 23.14 -3.37 -9.72
CA THR A 440 23.83 -3.14 -11.01
C THR A 440 22.89 -2.64 -12.10
N GLY A 441 21.64 -2.33 -11.73
CA GLY A 441 20.58 -1.86 -12.63
C GLY A 441 19.19 -2.04 -12.00
N THR A 442 18.16 -2.00 -12.84
CA THR A 442 16.77 -2.25 -12.43
C THR A 442 16.44 -3.75 -12.53
N GLY A 443 15.54 -4.23 -11.69
CA GLY A 443 15.13 -5.63 -11.65
C GLY A 443 14.93 -6.16 -10.23
N ALA A 444 14.78 -7.48 -10.14
CA ALA A 444 14.65 -8.19 -8.87
C ALA A 444 16.03 -8.48 -8.27
N PHE A 445 16.17 -8.22 -6.99
CA PHE A 445 17.35 -8.51 -6.18
C PHE A 445 16.92 -9.24 -4.91
N SER A 446 17.85 -9.98 -4.30
CA SER A 446 17.63 -10.68 -3.04
C SER A 446 18.78 -10.44 -2.06
N LEU A 447 18.46 -10.61 -0.77
CA LEU A 447 19.37 -10.59 0.34
C LEU A 447 19.16 -11.88 1.15
N ASP A 448 20.21 -12.68 1.30
CA ASP A 448 20.19 -13.87 2.16
C ASP A 448 20.24 -13.43 3.62
N ILE A 449 19.12 -13.62 4.34
CA ILE A 449 18.96 -13.26 5.75
C ILE A 449 18.71 -14.50 6.63
N LEU A 450 19.16 -15.68 6.18
CA LEU A 450 18.95 -16.98 6.83
C LEU A 450 19.19 -16.95 8.33
N GLN A 451 20.37 -16.53 8.76
CA GLN A 451 20.75 -16.58 10.18
C GLN A 451 19.82 -15.71 11.04
N THR A 452 19.48 -14.52 10.57
CA THR A 452 18.62 -13.62 11.33
C THR A 452 17.17 -14.11 11.41
N VAL A 453 16.66 -14.72 10.34
CA VAL A 453 15.33 -15.34 10.38
C VAL A 453 15.33 -16.56 11.30
N GLN A 454 16.40 -17.37 11.30
CA GLN A 454 16.53 -18.47 12.27
C GLN A 454 16.50 -17.95 13.71
N ASP A 455 17.19 -16.84 14.00
CA ASP A 455 17.16 -16.22 15.33
C ASP A 455 15.75 -15.72 15.69
N TRP A 456 15.02 -15.12 14.74
CA TRP A 456 13.65 -14.64 14.95
C TRP A 456 12.66 -15.76 15.25
N VAL A 457 12.76 -16.92 14.60
CA VAL A 457 11.86 -18.05 14.88
C VAL A 457 12.21 -18.76 16.19
N THR A 458 13.44 -18.63 16.69
CA THR A 458 13.87 -19.22 17.96
C THR A 458 13.52 -18.35 19.17
N ASP A 459 13.45 -17.02 19.01
CA ASP A 459 13.06 -16.09 20.08
C ASP A 459 11.77 -15.34 19.72
N ALA A 460 10.67 -15.67 20.38
CA ALA A 460 9.37 -15.03 20.13
C ALA A 460 9.33 -13.52 20.43
N ASN A 461 10.31 -12.96 21.16
CA ASN A 461 10.45 -11.52 21.36
C ASN A 461 11.25 -10.83 20.24
N SER A 462 11.82 -11.60 19.32
CA SER A 462 12.59 -11.10 18.20
C SER A 462 11.70 -10.95 16.95
N ASN A 463 11.52 -9.71 16.50
CA ASN A 463 11.48 -9.25 15.10
C ASN A 463 10.77 -7.88 15.04
N TYR A 464 11.54 -6.84 14.72
CA TYR A 464 11.00 -5.51 14.41
C TYR A 464 11.34 -5.06 12.99
N GLY A 465 11.69 -6.00 12.11
CA GLY A 465 11.92 -5.80 10.69
C GLY A 465 13.39 -5.66 10.30
N VAL A 466 13.58 -5.18 9.08
CA VAL A 466 14.86 -4.94 8.43
C VAL A 466 14.96 -3.46 8.08
N LEU A 467 16.07 -2.84 8.47
CA LEU A 467 16.44 -1.52 8.00
C LEU A 467 17.31 -1.67 6.74
N LEU A 468 16.89 -1.02 5.66
CA LEU A 468 17.57 -1.00 4.37
C LEU A 468 18.21 0.37 4.17
N LYS A 469 19.51 0.41 3.84
CA LYS A 469 20.20 1.65 3.50
C LYS A 469 21.30 1.44 2.47
N THR A 470 21.75 2.53 1.86
CA THR A 470 22.98 2.55 1.05
C THR A 470 24.18 2.98 1.91
N ASP A 471 25.38 2.99 1.33
CA ASP A 471 26.54 3.59 1.98
C ASP A 471 26.33 5.11 2.10
N GLU A 472 26.02 5.57 3.31
CA GLU A 472 25.77 6.98 3.64
C GLU A 472 27.03 7.85 3.58
N SER A 473 28.21 7.25 3.39
CA SER A 473 29.47 7.95 3.15
C SER A 473 29.83 8.08 1.67
N ALA A 474 29.05 7.48 0.77
CA ALA A 474 29.32 7.49 -0.66
C ALA A 474 29.32 8.91 -1.26
N SER A 475 30.34 9.19 -2.06
CA SER A 475 30.47 10.40 -2.87
C SER A 475 30.90 10.00 -4.30
N PRO A 476 30.12 10.31 -5.35
CA PRO A 476 28.85 11.03 -5.35
C PRO A 476 27.74 10.31 -4.57
N SER A 477 26.61 10.99 -4.33
CA SER A 477 25.43 10.38 -3.68
C SER A 477 25.04 9.09 -4.41
N TYR A 478 24.32 8.19 -3.76
CA TYR A 478 23.79 6.99 -4.39
C TYR A 478 22.35 6.75 -3.95
N ASN A 479 21.45 6.64 -4.93
CA ASN A 479 20.01 6.61 -4.71
C ASN A 479 19.41 5.37 -5.37
N VAL A 480 18.64 4.60 -4.61
CA VAL A 480 17.93 3.42 -5.09
C VAL A 480 16.45 3.53 -4.76
N TRP A 481 15.61 3.32 -5.77
CA TRP A 481 14.17 3.25 -5.60
C TRP A 481 13.65 1.83 -5.79
N VAL A 482 13.03 1.33 -4.74
CA VAL A 482 12.41 0.01 -4.66
C VAL A 482 10.90 0.14 -4.59
N ARG A 483 10.16 -0.83 -5.15
CA ARG A 483 8.70 -0.90 -4.98
C ARG A 483 8.34 -1.22 -3.53
N SER A 484 7.35 -0.52 -2.98
CA SER A 484 6.81 -0.83 -1.64
C SER A 484 5.64 -1.80 -1.72
N SER A 485 5.17 -2.26 -0.56
CA SER A 485 3.94 -3.01 -0.32
C SER A 485 2.71 -2.31 -0.91
N ASN A 486 2.71 -0.98 -0.91
CA ASN A 486 1.65 -0.12 -1.44
C ASN A 486 1.69 0.04 -2.97
N TYR A 487 2.69 -0.52 -3.66
CA TYR A 487 2.74 -0.47 -5.12
C TYR A 487 1.60 -1.29 -5.73
N SER A 488 0.71 -0.64 -6.48
CA SER A 488 -0.54 -1.25 -6.95
C SER A 488 -0.50 -1.80 -8.37
N THR A 489 0.38 -1.29 -9.24
CA THR A 489 0.38 -1.64 -10.67
C THR A 489 0.86 -3.06 -10.94
N THR A 490 1.95 -3.49 -10.29
CA THR A 490 2.49 -4.85 -10.48
C THR A 490 2.83 -5.45 -9.12
N PRO A 491 1.85 -6.06 -8.44
CA PRO A 491 2.02 -6.59 -7.08
C PRO A 491 3.15 -7.62 -6.93
N SER A 492 3.51 -8.35 -7.98
CA SER A 492 4.63 -9.29 -7.98
C SER A 492 6.01 -8.62 -7.79
N GLN A 493 6.08 -7.29 -7.93
CA GLN A 493 7.28 -6.49 -7.69
C GLN A 493 7.38 -5.98 -6.23
N ARG A 494 6.36 -6.22 -5.39
CA ARG A 494 6.40 -5.83 -3.97
C ARG A 494 7.49 -6.61 -3.22
N PRO A 495 8.00 -6.09 -2.08
CA PRO A 495 8.93 -6.83 -1.25
C PRO A 495 8.32 -8.16 -0.81
N ARG A 496 9.13 -9.21 -0.72
CA ARG A 496 8.68 -10.50 -0.19
C ARG A 496 9.80 -11.22 0.55
N LEU A 497 9.44 -12.04 1.51
CA LEU A 497 10.33 -12.95 2.20
C LEU A 497 9.98 -14.38 1.79
N GLU A 498 10.94 -15.12 1.24
CA GLU A 498 10.79 -16.54 0.90
C GLU A 498 11.62 -17.37 1.86
N LEU A 499 10.96 -18.26 2.59
CA LEU A 499 11.56 -19.11 3.61
C LEU A 499 11.43 -20.57 3.20
N THR A 500 12.51 -21.33 3.23
CA THR A 500 12.47 -22.80 3.16
C THR A 500 12.86 -23.37 4.51
N TYR A 501 12.08 -24.29 5.04
CA TYR A 501 12.22 -24.77 6.39
C TYR A 501 11.70 -26.19 6.60
N THR A 502 12.16 -26.81 7.68
CA THR A 502 11.58 -28.04 8.23
C THR A 502 11.13 -27.77 9.65
N PHE A 503 10.17 -28.54 10.14
CA PHE A 503 9.76 -28.51 11.53
C PHE A 503 9.39 -29.92 11.96
N GLU A 504 9.63 -30.25 13.22
CA GLU A 504 9.18 -31.52 13.76
C GLU A 504 7.70 -31.39 14.13
N THR A 505 6.85 -32.23 13.56
CA THR A 505 5.47 -32.35 14.04
C THR A 505 5.49 -33.10 15.36
N THR A 506 5.63 -32.37 16.47
CA THR A 506 5.57 -32.99 17.80
C THR A 506 4.19 -33.61 18.00
N SER A 507 4.10 -34.92 17.88
CA SER A 507 2.86 -35.64 18.15
C SER A 507 2.77 -35.87 19.65
N ILE A 508 1.84 -35.19 20.32
CA ILE A 508 1.59 -35.43 21.74
C ILE A 508 0.75 -36.69 21.87
N TYR A 509 1.38 -37.78 22.29
CA TYR A 509 0.67 -39.01 22.63
C TYR A 509 0.30 -39.00 24.09
N TYR A 510 -1.00 -39.02 24.38
CA TYR A 510 -1.52 -39.27 25.71
C TYR A 510 -1.63 -40.78 25.92
N VAL A 511 -0.81 -41.31 26.82
CA VAL A 511 -1.07 -42.65 27.35
C VAL A 511 -2.11 -42.51 28.45
N ARG A 512 -3.25 -43.16 28.25
CA ARG A 512 -4.37 -43.18 29.19
C ARG A 512 -4.41 -44.53 29.90
N ASP A 513 -4.75 -44.53 31.18
CA ASP A 513 -5.04 -45.77 31.91
C ASP A 513 -6.40 -46.37 31.50
N ALA A 514 -6.74 -47.51 32.10
CA ALA A 514 -8.02 -48.18 31.87
C ALA A 514 -9.25 -47.36 32.32
N ALA A 515 -9.06 -46.29 33.10
CA ALA A 515 -10.10 -45.34 33.50
C ALA A 515 -10.15 -44.09 32.59
N GLY A 516 -9.30 -44.01 31.57
CA GLY A 516 -9.23 -42.89 30.62
C GLY A 516 -8.39 -41.69 31.08
N GLN A 517 -7.75 -41.79 32.25
CA GLN A 517 -6.93 -40.72 32.83
C GLN A 517 -5.55 -40.72 32.18
N VAL A 518 -5.03 -39.53 31.81
CA VAL A 518 -3.70 -39.39 31.22
C VAL A 518 -2.65 -39.73 32.28
N ILE A 519 -1.89 -40.80 32.06
CA ILE A 519 -0.84 -41.29 32.98
C ILE A 519 0.58 -41.00 32.49
N ALA A 520 0.75 -40.72 31.20
CA ALA A 520 2.02 -40.24 30.66
C ALA A 520 1.79 -39.43 29.38
N THR A 521 2.66 -38.45 29.14
CA THR A 521 2.70 -37.65 27.92
C THR A 521 4.03 -37.91 27.25
N TYR A 522 3.99 -38.39 26.00
CA TYR A 522 5.19 -38.58 25.20
C TYR A 522 5.25 -37.51 24.13
N ARG A 523 6.41 -36.87 24.00
CA ARG A 523 6.78 -36.07 22.84
C ARG A 523 7.57 -36.99 21.93
N ARG A 524 7.12 -37.14 20.68
CA ARG A 524 7.91 -37.74 19.63
C ARG A 524 8.09 -36.72 18.53
#